data_AF-A0A1E4EXP7-F1
#
_entry.id   AF-A0A1E4EXP7-F1
#
_cell.length_a   1.000
_cell.length_b   1.000
_cell.length_c   1.000
_cell.angle_alpha   90.00
_cell.angle_beta   90.00
_cell.angle_gamma   90.00
#
_symmetry.space_group_name_H-M   'P 1'
#
loop_
_entity.id
_entity.type
_entity.pdbx_description
1 polymer ?
#
loop_
_entity_poly.entity_id
_entity_poly.type
_entity_poly.pdbx_seq_one_letter_code
_entity_poly.pdbx_strand_id
1 'polypeptide(L)'
;MNGIQVLLNLHLLSDPRLCFIVLISGVVAMLGSLNIASRPAAVVTGKVAQATTIAGIAFMFSRLANMFYQPLMAGYTGGNPDPHILFQQVQLVVVGSALGGLASWLLLPNFISMFCAMVEQLDEHGIKSFLKPAVAARILGQFAKRYPMGVRLGQLHGIPKSFLFFNVFATAVWTVGALSAIYCSGAMPAYKSTALLLSGLVNSFAAIAFTMWVDPQAALITDDVVENRRPREQIFAAAIHLGLGNFVGGILGLAVMHVSIALIGQATLQIGSQGSLVAGSIWPIIALNVGLTILASTSYAARVSAVITRQVALALAIYNFFNLITRLSQQIYLPLVGSMSDFLVNQHQVDKLENQLRGLIGGASFGALLGLLLLPTFIEIINQAIRQMQRHGSMAVVVLRCLRPASWPVILGCLRPPSFMGVGLADLKRIPNFFLIGNVLVLSIHTMGSFAAVCAGAHLSALAANMAQAGQENSTMLAAAGAATLLSSVVNGIATITLSLVVDPSTSRITDQCRRDNRPLGDIKTTALFLMLGMLGGTLLSQVFFTPARLLIQHCAVLLATFLGK
;
A
#
# COMPACT_ATOMS: atom_id res chain seq x y z
N MET A 1 -16.19 -25.25 -19.93
CA MET A 1 -16.53 -24.38 -21.07
C MET A 1 -18.03 -24.46 -21.29
N ASN A 2 -18.77 -23.44 -20.86
CA ASN A 2 -20.10 -23.09 -21.38
C ASN A 2 -20.03 -21.58 -21.63
N GLY A 3 -19.99 -21.20 -22.91
CA GLY A 3 -19.83 -19.83 -23.34
C GLY A 3 -21.17 -19.11 -23.50
N ILE A 4 -21.12 -17.81 -23.18
CA ILE A 4 -21.84 -16.74 -23.89
C ILE A 4 -23.34 -16.62 -23.57
N GLN A 5 -23.66 -15.95 -22.46
CA GLN A 5 -24.35 -14.65 -22.41
C GLN A 5 -24.81 -14.39 -20.97
N VAL A 6 -23.89 -13.96 -20.10
CA VAL A 6 -24.30 -13.25 -18.89
C VAL A 6 -24.46 -11.79 -19.32
N LEU A 7 -25.64 -11.46 -19.84
CA LEU A 7 -26.07 -10.08 -19.93
C LEU A 7 -25.93 -9.50 -18.52
N LEU A 8 -25.13 -8.43 -18.38
CA LEU A 8 -24.92 -7.78 -17.10
C LEU A 8 -26.29 -7.42 -16.53
N ASN A 9 -26.69 -8.07 -15.44
CA ASN A 9 -28.05 -7.88 -14.91
C ASN A 9 -28.12 -6.51 -14.24
N LEU A 10 -28.50 -5.49 -15.01
CA LEU A 10 -28.63 -4.12 -14.54
C LEU A 10 -29.71 -3.99 -13.45
N HIS A 11 -30.61 -4.98 -13.31
CA HIS A 11 -31.54 -5.03 -12.18
C HIS A 11 -30.80 -5.12 -10.83
N LEU A 12 -29.57 -5.63 -10.77
CA LEU A 12 -28.79 -5.62 -9.53
C LEU A 12 -28.44 -4.19 -9.05
N LEU A 13 -28.46 -3.20 -9.94
CA LEU A 13 -28.29 -1.78 -9.56
C LEU A 13 -29.54 -1.20 -8.89
N SER A 14 -30.66 -1.92 -8.86
CA SER A 14 -31.81 -1.51 -8.04
C SER A 14 -31.47 -1.55 -6.55
N ASP A 15 -30.44 -2.32 -6.16
CA ASP A 15 -29.87 -2.25 -4.82
C ASP A 15 -29.10 -0.92 -4.66
N PRO A 16 -29.58 0.02 -3.83
CA PRO A 16 -28.94 1.32 -3.63
C PRO A 16 -27.51 1.18 -3.11
N ARG A 17 -27.20 0.08 -2.42
CA ARG A 17 -25.89 -0.20 -1.84
C ARG A 17 -24.88 -0.56 -2.93
N LEU A 18 -25.27 -1.42 -3.88
CA LEU A 18 -24.41 -1.77 -5.01
C LEU A 18 -24.17 -0.54 -5.88
N CYS A 19 -25.23 0.24 -6.15
CA CYS A 19 -25.12 1.51 -6.87
C CYS A 19 -24.12 2.47 -6.20
N PHE A 20 -24.20 2.62 -4.88
CA PHE A 20 -23.26 3.42 -4.10
C PHE A 20 -21.81 2.92 -4.19
N ILE A 21 -21.57 1.61 -4.12
CA ILE A 21 -20.23 1.03 -4.25
C ILE A 21 -19.68 1.21 -5.67
N VAL A 22 -20.51 1.02 -6.71
CA VAL A 22 -20.15 1.27 -8.11
C VAL A 22 -19.77 2.74 -8.31
N LEU A 23 -20.52 3.67 -7.73
CA LEU A 23 -20.24 5.10 -7.77
C LEU A 23 -18.91 5.43 -7.07
N ILE A 24 -18.71 4.94 -5.84
CA ILE A 24 -17.47 5.14 -5.10
C ILE A 24 -16.28 4.55 -5.85
N SER A 25 -16.41 3.34 -6.40
CA SER A 25 -15.40 2.70 -7.25
C SER A 25 -15.00 3.60 -8.42
N GLY A 26 -15.99 4.20 -9.11
CA GLY A 26 -15.75 5.18 -10.16
C GLY A 26 -15.03 6.44 -9.66
N VAL A 27 -15.45 7.01 -8.52
CA VAL A 27 -14.80 8.18 -7.92
C VAL A 27 -13.35 7.87 -7.53
N VAL A 28 -13.09 6.70 -6.93
CA VAL A 28 -11.74 6.24 -6.55
C VAL A 28 -10.86 6.09 -7.79
N ALA A 29 -11.36 5.45 -8.85
CA ALA A 29 -10.63 5.29 -10.11
C ALA A 29 -10.35 6.63 -10.79
N MET A 30 -11.30 7.57 -10.72
CA MET A 30 -11.16 8.92 -11.23
C MET A 30 -10.07 9.69 -10.48
N LEU A 31 -10.09 9.66 -9.15
CA LEU A 31 -9.08 10.29 -8.28
C LEU A 31 -7.71 9.64 -8.42
N GLY A 32 -7.64 8.32 -8.68
CA GLY A 32 -6.36 7.65 -8.95
C GLY A 32 -5.70 8.15 -10.24
N SER A 33 -6.52 8.37 -11.27
CA SER A 33 -6.07 8.89 -12.58
C SER A 33 -5.78 10.39 -12.56
N LEU A 34 -6.27 11.12 -11.55
CA LEU A 34 -6.02 12.55 -11.35
C LEU A 34 -4.52 12.90 -11.28
N ASN A 35 -3.70 11.97 -10.77
CA ASN A 35 -2.28 12.17 -10.65
C ASN A 35 -1.58 12.38 -12.01
N ILE A 36 -2.19 11.93 -13.11
CA ILE A 36 -1.70 12.17 -14.48
C ILE A 36 -1.66 13.67 -14.80
N ALA A 37 -2.62 14.46 -14.29
CA ALA A 37 -2.69 15.91 -14.52
C ALA A 37 -1.54 16.69 -13.85
N SER A 38 -0.87 16.10 -12.85
CA SER A 38 0.21 16.75 -12.12
C SER A 38 1.44 17.03 -12.97
N ARG A 39 1.81 16.13 -13.88
CA ARG A 39 3.01 16.27 -14.73
C ARG A 39 2.85 17.37 -15.78
N PRO A 40 1.74 17.44 -16.55
CA PRO A 40 1.47 18.62 -17.39
C PRO A 40 1.46 19.92 -16.58
N ALA A 41 0.81 19.93 -15.41
CA ALA A 41 0.80 21.13 -14.57
C ALA A 41 2.20 21.56 -14.09
N ALA A 42 3.07 20.59 -13.80
CA ALA A 42 4.49 20.84 -13.48
C ALA A 42 5.22 21.56 -14.62
N VAL A 43 5.02 21.09 -15.85
CA VAL A 43 5.63 21.69 -17.06
C VAL A 43 5.07 23.08 -17.34
N VAL A 44 3.76 23.25 -17.20
CA VAL A 44 3.06 24.53 -17.47
C VAL A 44 3.50 25.61 -16.49
N THR A 45 3.59 25.27 -15.20
CA THR A 45 3.96 26.23 -14.15
C THR A 45 5.46 26.39 -14.00
N GLY A 46 6.27 25.44 -14.51
CA GLY A 46 7.71 25.38 -14.27
C GLY A 46 8.10 24.95 -12.84
N LYS A 47 7.14 24.52 -12.00
CA LYS A 47 7.33 24.29 -10.56
C LYS A 47 7.22 22.80 -10.21
N VAL A 48 8.18 21.99 -10.66
CA VAL A 48 8.17 20.52 -10.54
C VAL A 48 8.03 20.03 -9.09
N ALA A 49 8.75 20.63 -8.15
CA ALA A 49 8.72 20.22 -6.75
C ALA A 49 7.34 20.40 -6.08
N GLN A 50 6.67 21.50 -6.40
CA GLN A 50 5.33 21.80 -5.88
C GLN A 50 4.27 20.95 -6.54
N ALA A 51 4.36 20.73 -7.86
CA ALA A 51 3.50 19.79 -8.56
C ALA A 51 3.61 18.37 -7.97
N THR A 52 4.83 17.94 -7.65
CA THR A 52 5.07 16.64 -6.97
C THR A 52 4.45 16.62 -5.57
N THR A 53 4.47 17.74 -4.85
CA THR A 53 3.83 17.85 -3.53
C THR A 53 2.31 17.75 -3.63
N ILE A 54 1.69 18.50 -4.55
CA ILE A 54 0.24 18.44 -4.81
C ILE A 54 -0.18 17.05 -5.28
N ALA A 55 0.60 16.43 -6.18
CA ALA A 55 0.43 15.05 -6.61
C ALA A 55 0.42 14.08 -5.42
N GLY A 56 1.38 14.21 -4.51
CA GLY A 56 1.46 13.40 -3.29
C GLY A 56 0.23 13.55 -2.39
N ILE A 57 -0.29 14.77 -2.23
CA ILE A 57 -1.51 15.04 -1.47
C ILE A 57 -2.74 14.40 -2.16
N ALA A 58 -2.92 14.63 -3.46
CA ALA A 58 -4.02 14.03 -4.22
C ALA A 58 -3.98 12.50 -4.18
N PHE A 59 -2.78 11.92 -4.30
CA PHE A 59 -2.56 10.49 -4.19
C PHE A 59 -2.89 9.93 -2.80
N MET A 60 -2.56 10.66 -1.73
CA MET A 60 -2.93 10.29 -0.36
C MET A 60 -4.45 10.24 -0.20
N PHE A 61 -5.19 11.21 -0.74
CA PHE A 61 -6.66 11.20 -0.72
C PHE A 61 -7.25 10.05 -1.53
N SER A 62 -6.71 9.77 -2.72
CA SER A 62 -7.12 8.62 -3.54
C SER A 62 -6.90 7.30 -2.79
N ARG A 63 -5.75 7.13 -2.13
CA ARG A 63 -5.47 5.95 -1.29
C ARG A 63 -6.44 5.82 -0.13
N LEU A 64 -6.74 6.92 0.56
CA LEU A 64 -7.70 6.93 1.67
C LEU A 64 -9.07 6.42 1.20
N ALA A 65 -9.57 6.93 0.07
CA ALA A 65 -10.86 6.51 -0.49
C ALA A 65 -10.85 5.02 -0.89
N ASN A 66 -9.77 4.56 -1.53
CA ASN A 66 -9.61 3.15 -1.92
C ASN A 66 -9.60 2.19 -0.72
N MET A 67 -9.06 2.62 0.43
CA MET A 67 -8.96 1.78 1.63
C MET A 67 -10.33 1.43 2.23
N PHE A 68 -11.34 2.32 2.15
CA PHE A 68 -12.68 2.06 2.66
C PHE A 68 -13.59 1.30 1.69
N TYR A 69 -13.32 1.43 0.39
CA TYR A 69 -14.13 0.79 -0.65
C TYR A 69 -14.05 -0.75 -0.60
N GLN A 70 -12.87 -1.35 -0.41
CA GLN A 70 -12.73 -2.81 -0.44
C GLN A 70 -13.48 -3.51 0.73
N PRO A 71 -13.39 -3.05 2.00
CA PRO A 71 -14.21 -3.59 3.09
C PRO A 71 -15.71 -3.53 2.82
N LEU A 72 -16.22 -2.45 2.19
CA LEU A 72 -17.63 -2.33 1.83
C LEU A 72 -18.04 -3.42 0.83
N MET A 73 -17.22 -3.66 -0.19
CA MET A 73 -17.48 -4.69 -1.19
C MET A 73 -17.40 -6.11 -0.60
N ALA A 74 -16.49 -6.35 0.35
CA ALA A 74 -16.42 -7.63 1.04
C ALA A 74 -17.66 -7.96 1.88
N GLY A 75 -18.49 -6.96 2.23
CA GLY A 75 -19.79 -7.18 2.86
C GLY A 75 -20.72 -8.09 2.03
N TYR A 76 -20.64 -8.05 0.70
CA TYR A 76 -21.50 -8.88 -0.17
C TYR A 76 -21.13 -10.37 -0.18
N THR A 77 -19.95 -10.72 0.32
CA THR A 77 -19.48 -12.12 0.35
C THR A 77 -20.25 -12.97 1.36
N GLY A 78 -20.91 -12.34 2.34
CA GLY A 78 -21.62 -13.02 3.41
C GLY A 78 -23.14 -13.13 3.24
N GLY A 79 -23.72 -12.48 2.24
CA GLY A 79 -25.18 -12.43 2.04
C GLY A 79 -25.69 -13.14 0.80
N ASN A 80 -24.81 -13.48 -0.16
CA ASN A 80 -25.21 -14.07 -1.44
C ASN A 80 -24.88 -15.57 -1.49
N PRO A 81 -25.88 -16.46 -1.43
CA PRO A 81 -25.68 -17.90 -1.57
C PRO A 81 -25.33 -18.31 -3.02
N ASP A 82 -25.56 -17.44 -4.01
CA ASP A 82 -25.27 -17.72 -5.41
C ASP A 82 -23.98 -17.02 -5.89
N PRO A 83 -22.91 -17.78 -6.20
CA PRO A 83 -21.68 -17.25 -6.78
C PRO A 83 -21.92 -16.45 -8.07
N HIS A 84 -22.95 -16.78 -8.86
CA HIS A 84 -23.23 -16.06 -10.11
C HIS A 84 -23.67 -14.61 -9.87
N ILE A 85 -24.46 -14.37 -8.82
CA ILE A 85 -24.89 -13.01 -8.45
C ILE A 85 -23.69 -12.20 -7.98
N LEU A 86 -22.86 -12.78 -7.09
CA LEU A 86 -21.65 -12.12 -6.61
C LEU A 86 -20.69 -11.78 -7.75
N PHE A 87 -20.56 -12.66 -8.75
CA PHE A 87 -19.75 -12.39 -9.94
C PHE A 87 -20.27 -11.17 -10.71
N GLN A 88 -21.57 -11.09 -10.96
CA GLN A 88 -22.18 -9.94 -11.67
C GLN A 88 -22.03 -8.64 -10.87
N GLN A 89 -22.18 -8.68 -9.54
CA GLN A 89 -21.95 -7.52 -8.68
C GLN A 89 -20.50 -7.04 -8.80
N VAL A 90 -19.53 -7.95 -8.75
CA VAL A 90 -18.12 -7.62 -8.96
C VAL A 90 -17.87 -7.03 -10.35
N GLN A 91 -18.47 -7.57 -11.42
CA GLN A 91 -18.37 -7.01 -12.77
C GLN A 91 -18.90 -5.58 -12.85
N LEU A 92 -20.06 -5.30 -12.25
CA LEU A 92 -20.65 -3.96 -12.20
C LEU A 92 -19.70 -2.96 -11.55
N VAL A 93 -18.99 -3.38 -10.51
CA VAL A 93 -18.02 -2.54 -9.80
C VAL A 93 -16.78 -2.27 -10.65
N VAL A 94 -16.31 -3.25 -11.44
CA VAL A 94 -15.26 -3.05 -12.46
C VAL A 94 -15.73 -2.06 -13.53
N VAL A 95 -16.98 -2.19 -14.00
CA VAL A 95 -17.58 -1.23 -14.96
C VAL A 95 -17.59 0.18 -14.35
N GLY A 96 -18.00 0.32 -13.08
CA GLY A 96 -17.94 1.60 -12.36
C GLY A 96 -16.54 2.20 -12.32
N SER A 97 -15.53 1.39 -12.00
CA SER A 97 -14.11 1.78 -12.06
C SER A 97 -13.69 2.24 -13.46
N ALA A 98 -14.06 1.51 -14.51
CA ALA A 98 -13.77 1.89 -15.89
C ALA A 98 -14.44 3.21 -16.26
N LEU A 99 -15.73 3.40 -15.93
CA LEU A 99 -16.44 4.67 -16.13
C LEU A 99 -15.79 5.84 -15.37
N GLY A 100 -15.25 5.58 -14.17
CA GLY A 100 -14.42 6.54 -13.43
C GLY A 100 -13.15 6.94 -14.17
N GLY A 101 -12.46 5.96 -14.77
CA GLY A 101 -11.30 6.19 -15.65
C GLY A 101 -11.68 7.02 -16.88
N LEU A 102 -12.82 6.72 -17.51
CA LEU A 102 -13.36 7.49 -18.63
C LEU A 102 -13.66 8.94 -18.22
N ALA A 103 -14.34 9.13 -17.08
CA ALA A 103 -14.63 10.46 -16.55
C ALA A 103 -13.34 11.24 -16.28
N SER A 104 -12.31 10.59 -15.72
CA SER A 104 -11.01 11.21 -15.49
C SER A 104 -10.33 11.65 -16.79
N TRP A 105 -10.38 10.79 -17.82
CA TRP A 105 -9.82 11.10 -19.13
C TRP A 105 -10.53 12.27 -19.82
N LEU A 106 -11.86 12.30 -19.76
CA LEU A 106 -12.67 13.40 -20.32
C LEU A 106 -12.46 14.73 -19.58
N LEU A 107 -12.26 14.66 -18.27
CA LEU A 107 -12.04 15.82 -17.39
C LEU A 107 -10.55 16.18 -17.23
N LEU A 108 -9.64 15.47 -17.91
CA LEU A 108 -8.19 15.70 -17.82
C LEU A 108 -7.81 17.19 -18.04
N PRO A 109 -8.27 17.89 -19.08
CA PRO A 109 -7.95 19.32 -19.24
C PRO A 109 -8.49 20.22 -18.12
N ASN A 110 -9.62 19.86 -17.50
CA ASN A 110 -10.16 20.56 -16.33
C ASN A 110 -9.27 20.33 -15.09
N PHE A 111 -8.81 19.10 -14.90
CA PHE A 111 -7.89 18.75 -13.83
C PHE A 111 -6.52 19.41 -13.99
N ILE A 112 -5.99 19.54 -15.20
CA ILE A 112 -4.73 20.27 -15.45
C ILE A 112 -4.88 21.73 -15.01
N SER A 113 -5.98 22.40 -15.38
CA SER A 113 -6.27 23.78 -14.94
C SER A 113 -6.33 23.91 -13.41
N MET A 114 -7.04 22.98 -12.76
CA MET A 114 -7.12 22.92 -11.30
C MET A 114 -5.74 22.70 -10.66
N PHE A 115 -4.92 21.79 -11.20
CA PHE A 115 -3.58 21.50 -10.68
C PHE A 115 -2.64 22.69 -10.86
N CYS A 116 -2.67 23.40 -11.98
CA CYS A 116 -1.88 24.63 -12.16
C CYS A 116 -2.20 25.66 -11.05
N ALA A 117 -3.48 25.88 -10.78
CA ALA A 117 -3.90 26.78 -9.71
C ALA A 117 -3.47 26.32 -8.32
N MET A 118 -3.51 25.01 -8.04
CA MET A 118 -3.01 24.45 -6.79
C MET A 118 -1.50 24.62 -6.65
N VAL A 119 -0.74 24.43 -7.73
CA VAL A 119 0.71 24.59 -7.74
C VAL A 119 1.11 26.05 -7.51
N GLU A 120 0.47 26.99 -8.20
CA GLU A 120 0.68 28.42 -7.98
C GLU A 120 0.32 28.86 -6.55
N GLN A 121 -0.81 28.38 -6.03
CA GLN A 121 -1.23 28.69 -4.65
C GLN A 121 -0.24 28.16 -3.62
N LEU A 122 0.32 26.95 -3.85
CA LEU A 122 1.32 26.35 -2.97
C LEU A 122 2.64 27.11 -3.02
N ASP A 123 3.05 27.61 -4.19
CA ASP A 123 4.25 28.44 -4.36
C ASP A 123 4.15 29.74 -3.56
N GLU A 124 3.07 30.49 -3.78
CA GLU A 124 2.95 31.87 -3.30
C GLU A 124 2.67 31.93 -1.80
N HIS A 125 1.86 31.01 -1.28
CA HIS A 125 1.29 31.11 0.07
C HIS A 125 1.59 29.90 0.96
N GLY A 126 2.22 28.86 0.43
CA GLY A 126 2.52 27.62 1.15
C GLY A 126 1.29 26.78 1.49
N ILE A 127 1.52 25.61 2.10
CA ILE A 127 0.46 24.60 2.31
C ILE A 127 -0.68 25.06 3.24
N LYS A 128 -0.40 25.99 4.16
CA LYS A 128 -1.39 26.49 5.13
C LYS A 128 -2.53 27.27 4.46
N SER A 129 -2.32 27.84 3.28
CA SER A 129 -3.37 28.61 2.59
C SER A 129 -4.54 27.74 2.13
N PHE A 130 -4.32 26.45 1.93
CA PHE A 130 -5.36 25.50 1.52
C PHE A 130 -6.44 25.28 2.58
N LEU A 131 -6.19 25.66 3.85
CA LEU A 131 -7.18 25.62 4.92
C LEU A 131 -8.26 26.70 4.79
N LYS A 132 -8.03 27.73 3.95
CA LYS A 132 -8.97 28.84 3.78
C LYS A 132 -10.10 28.42 2.81
N PRO A 133 -11.38 28.51 3.21
CA PRO A 133 -12.49 28.09 2.34
C PRO A 133 -12.59 28.92 1.05
N ALA A 134 -12.21 30.20 1.08
CA ALA A 134 -12.13 31.04 -0.11
C ALA A 134 -11.11 30.53 -1.15
N VAL A 135 -9.99 29.97 -0.69
CA VAL A 135 -8.96 29.38 -1.57
C VAL A 135 -9.47 28.09 -2.19
N ALA A 136 -10.16 27.25 -1.40
CA ALA A 136 -10.80 26.05 -1.91
C ALA A 136 -11.86 26.37 -2.98
N ALA A 137 -12.71 27.37 -2.75
CA ALA A 137 -13.69 27.84 -3.74
C ALA A 137 -13.03 28.37 -5.02
N ARG A 138 -11.93 29.12 -4.91
CA ARG A 138 -11.15 29.60 -6.07
C ARG A 138 -10.58 28.43 -6.87
N ILE A 139 -9.96 27.45 -6.22
CA ILE A 139 -9.38 26.26 -6.88
C ILE A 139 -10.48 25.45 -7.58
N LEU A 140 -11.61 25.21 -6.91
CA LEU A 140 -12.77 24.55 -7.50
C LEU A 140 -13.35 25.35 -8.67
N GLY A 141 -13.34 26.68 -8.61
CA GLY A 141 -13.73 27.54 -9.74
C GLY A 141 -12.83 27.39 -10.97
N GLN A 142 -11.54 27.08 -10.79
CA GLN A 142 -10.62 26.83 -11.91
C GLN A 142 -10.86 25.49 -12.61
N PHE A 143 -11.53 24.54 -11.94
CA PHE A 143 -11.96 23.28 -12.56
C PHE A 143 -13.00 23.50 -13.67
N ALA A 144 -13.75 24.61 -13.64
CA ALA A 144 -14.68 24.95 -14.72
C ALA A 144 -13.96 25.29 -16.05
N LYS A 145 -12.67 25.67 -15.98
CA LYS A 145 -11.87 26.00 -17.17
C LYS A 145 -11.20 24.76 -17.75
N ARG A 146 -11.16 24.68 -19.09
CA ARG A 146 -10.42 23.65 -19.82
C ARG A 146 -9.05 24.16 -20.23
N TYR A 147 -8.00 23.46 -19.83
CA TYR A 147 -6.66 23.76 -20.31
C TYR A 147 -6.50 23.40 -21.79
N PRO A 148 -6.02 24.30 -22.66
CA PRO A 148 -5.83 24.03 -24.08
C PRO A 148 -4.56 23.18 -24.29
N MET A 149 -4.71 21.85 -24.30
CA MET A 149 -3.58 20.92 -24.43
C MET A 149 -2.91 20.91 -25.81
N GLY A 150 -3.61 21.32 -26.87
CA GLY A 150 -3.06 21.42 -28.23
C GLY A 150 -2.76 20.10 -28.93
N VAL A 151 -3.14 18.94 -28.36
CA VAL A 151 -2.81 17.60 -28.88
C VAL A 151 -4.07 16.83 -29.26
N ARG A 152 -4.03 16.11 -30.40
CA ARG A 152 -5.11 15.22 -30.86
C ARG A 152 -4.88 13.77 -30.42
N LEU A 153 -5.98 13.03 -30.27
CA LEU A 153 -5.94 11.58 -30.00
C LEU A 153 -5.19 10.84 -31.13
N GLY A 154 -4.27 9.94 -30.77
CA GLY A 154 -3.48 9.14 -31.72
C GLY A 154 -2.15 9.76 -32.14
N GLN A 155 -1.90 11.03 -31.83
CA GLN A 155 -0.58 11.63 -32.04
C GLN A 155 0.36 11.27 -30.88
N LEU A 156 1.16 10.23 -31.08
CA LEU A 156 2.06 9.70 -30.05
C LEU A 156 3.29 10.58 -29.79
N HIS A 157 3.66 11.53 -30.66
CA HIS A 157 4.80 12.44 -30.45
C HIS A 157 6.09 11.74 -29.92
N GLY A 158 6.41 10.55 -30.42
CA GLY A 158 7.58 9.77 -29.99
C GLY A 158 7.44 9.01 -28.66
N ILE A 159 6.23 8.85 -28.13
CA ILE A 159 5.96 8.03 -26.93
C ILE A 159 6.10 6.52 -27.27
N PRO A 160 6.85 5.74 -26.47
CA PRO A 160 6.99 4.31 -26.70
C PRO A 160 5.65 3.56 -26.58
N LYS A 161 5.32 2.70 -27.55
CA LYS A 161 4.09 1.89 -27.52
C LYS A 161 4.11 0.85 -26.38
N SER A 162 5.29 0.32 -26.04
CA SER A 162 5.48 -0.60 -24.92
C SER A 162 5.08 0.03 -23.59
N PHE A 163 5.46 1.29 -23.37
CA PHE A 163 5.08 2.07 -22.19
C PHE A 163 3.55 2.19 -22.03
N LEU A 164 2.84 2.49 -23.11
CA LEU A 164 1.37 2.56 -23.09
C LEU A 164 0.72 1.19 -22.86
N PHE A 165 1.26 0.13 -23.47
CA PHE A 165 0.80 -1.23 -23.25
C PHE A 165 0.94 -1.64 -21.78
N PHE A 166 2.09 -1.38 -21.15
CA PHE A 166 2.30 -1.68 -19.74
C PHE A 166 1.38 -0.89 -18.82
N ASN A 167 1.02 0.35 -19.16
CA ASN A 167 0.02 1.11 -18.42
C ASN A 167 -1.37 0.43 -18.46
N VAL A 168 -1.82 0.02 -19.64
CA VAL A 168 -3.10 -0.69 -19.83
C VAL A 168 -3.10 -2.01 -19.05
N PHE A 169 -2.04 -2.80 -19.18
CA PHE A 169 -1.90 -4.08 -18.48
C PHE A 169 -1.88 -3.92 -16.96
N ALA A 170 -1.04 -3.04 -16.43
CA ALA A 170 -0.93 -2.80 -15.00
C ALA A 170 -2.26 -2.30 -14.41
N THR A 171 -2.98 -1.45 -15.15
CA THR A 171 -4.30 -0.97 -14.75
C THR A 171 -5.31 -2.10 -14.72
N ALA A 172 -5.35 -2.96 -15.75
CA ALA A 172 -6.26 -4.10 -15.78
C ALA A 172 -6.07 -5.02 -14.56
N VAL A 173 -4.82 -5.34 -14.21
CA VAL A 173 -4.49 -6.16 -13.03
C VAL A 173 -4.88 -5.45 -11.73
N TRP A 174 -4.59 -4.14 -11.61
CA TRP A 174 -4.96 -3.34 -10.45
C TRP A 174 -6.47 -3.29 -10.21
N THR A 175 -7.26 -3.12 -11.28
CA THR A 175 -8.72 -3.00 -11.20
C THR A 175 -9.38 -4.30 -10.74
N VAL A 176 -8.95 -5.46 -11.26
CA VAL A 176 -9.64 -6.73 -10.97
C VAL A 176 -9.03 -7.54 -9.83
N GLY A 177 -7.81 -7.26 -9.40
CA GLY A 177 -7.11 -8.08 -8.42
C GLY A 177 -7.85 -8.23 -7.09
N ALA A 178 -8.17 -7.10 -6.43
CA ALA A 178 -8.89 -7.13 -5.16
C ALA A 178 -10.32 -7.66 -5.29
N LEU A 179 -10.98 -7.33 -6.39
CA LEU A 179 -12.35 -7.76 -6.68
C LEU A 179 -12.46 -9.27 -6.94
N SER A 180 -11.46 -9.84 -7.63
CA SER A 180 -11.37 -11.28 -7.87
C SER A 180 -11.09 -12.06 -6.57
N ALA A 181 -10.31 -11.49 -5.66
CA ALA A 181 -10.09 -12.03 -4.31
C ALA A 181 -11.38 -12.01 -3.46
N ILE A 182 -12.14 -10.91 -3.51
CA ILE A 182 -13.45 -10.81 -2.85
C ILE A 182 -14.41 -11.88 -3.42
N TYR A 183 -14.48 -12.03 -4.73
CA TYR A 183 -15.27 -13.11 -5.36
C TYR A 183 -14.86 -14.49 -4.86
N CYS A 184 -13.55 -14.80 -4.88
CA CYS A 184 -13.02 -16.10 -4.42
C CYS A 184 -13.38 -16.38 -2.96
N SER A 185 -13.41 -15.35 -2.11
CA SER A 185 -13.76 -15.49 -0.69
C SER A 185 -15.23 -15.85 -0.46
N GLY A 186 -16.14 -15.40 -1.34
CA GLY A 186 -17.55 -15.81 -1.33
C GLY A 186 -17.75 -17.18 -1.96
N ALA A 187 -17.01 -17.50 -3.04
CA ALA A 187 -17.08 -18.79 -3.72
C ALA A 187 -16.48 -19.95 -2.89
N MET A 188 -15.51 -19.67 -2.02
CA MET A 188 -14.85 -20.64 -1.14
C MET A 188 -14.89 -20.18 0.33
N PRO A 189 -16.06 -20.26 1.01
CA PRO A 189 -16.21 -19.76 2.39
C PRO A 189 -15.25 -20.40 3.40
N ALA A 190 -14.83 -21.65 3.16
CA ALA A 190 -13.88 -22.36 4.00
C ALA A 190 -12.47 -21.75 4.02
N TYR A 191 -12.13 -20.91 3.04
CA TYR A 191 -10.83 -20.24 2.89
C TYR A 191 -10.99 -18.72 2.73
N LYS A 192 -12.02 -18.16 3.38
CA LYS A 192 -12.44 -16.77 3.19
C LYS A 192 -11.34 -15.75 3.49
N SER A 193 -10.71 -15.81 4.67
CA SER A 193 -9.65 -14.87 5.04
C SER A 193 -8.44 -15.04 4.13
N THR A 194 -8.08 -16.27 3.77
CA THR A 194 -6.99 -16.56 2.83
C THR A 194 -7.22 -15.87 1.48
N ALA A 195 -8.41 -16.04 0.89
CA ALA A 195 -8.77 -15.43 -0.38
C ALA A 195 -8.73 -13.90 -0.33
N LEU A 196 -9.33 -13.29 0.71
CA LEU A 196 -9.34 -11.83 0.88
C LEU A 196 -7.93 -11.25 0.99
N LEU A 197 -7.03 -11.91 1.71
CA LEU A 197 -5.67 -11.42 1.95
C LEU A 197 -4.75 -11.57 0.72
N LEU A 198 -5.06 -12.49 -0.21
CA LEU A 198 -4.35 -12.62 -1.49
C LEU A 198 -4.50 -11.37 -2.39
N SER A 199 -5.53 -10.55 -2.16
CA SER A 199 -5.68 -9.26 -2.85
C SER A 199 -4.46 -8.35 -2.68
N GLY A 200 -3.82 -8.39 -1.51
CA GLY A 200 -2.65 -7.57 -1.21
C GLY A 200 -1.49 -7.86 -2.17
N LEU A 201 -1.23 -9.15 -2.41
CA LEU A 201 -0.17 -9.62 -3.30
C LEU A 201 -0.39 -9.16 -4.75
N VAL A 202 -1.63 -9.29 -5.25
CA VAL A 202 -1.98 -8.85 -6.61
C VAL A 202 -1.85 -7.33 -6.75
N ASN A 203 -2.33 -6.57 -5.76
CA ASN A 203 -2.21 -5.12 -5.75
C ASN A 203 -0.75 -4.65 -5.78
N SER A 204 0.15 -5.37 -5.11
CA SER A 204 1.56 -4.97 -5.12
C SER A 204 2.32 -5.42 -6.33
N PHE A 205 1.94 -6.54 -6.95
CA PHE A 205 2.42 -6.85 -8.28
C PHE A 205 2.06 -5.71 -9.25
N ALA A 206 0.82 -5.22 -9.22
CA ALA A 206 0.41 -4.09 -10.05
C ALA A 206 1.14 -2.79 -9.68
N ALA A 207 1.35 -2.51 -8.39
CA ALA A 207 2.16 -1.37 -7.94
C ALA A 207 3.59 -1.43 -8.49
N ILE A 208 4.22 -2.60 -8.41
CA ILE A 208 5.58 -2.83 -8.91
C ILE A 208 5.62 -2.69 -10.43
N ALA A 209 4.62 -3.20 -11.14
CA ALA A 209 4.49 -3.03 -12.59
C ALA A 209 4.45 -1.54 -12.97
N PHE A 210 3.66 -0.72 -12.27
CA PHE A 210 3.66 0.73 -12.47
C PHE A 210 5.04 1.36 -12.20
N THR A 211 5.65 1.05 -11.05
CA THR A 211 6.94 1.63 -10.65
C THR A 211 8.11 1.19 -11.53
N MET A 212 8.07 -0.02 -12.10
CA MET A 212 9.14 -0.54 -12.95
C MET A 212 8.99 -0.16 -14.42
N TRP A 213 7.77 -0.15 -14.95
CA TRP A 213 7.54 -0.01 -16.40
C TRP A 213 6.91 1.31 -16.83
N VAL A 214 6.13 1.96 -15.95
CA VAL A 214 5.35 3.16 -16.30
C VAL A 214 5.99 4.41 -15.71
N ASP A 215 6.17 4.46 -14.39
CA ASP A 215 6.63 5.67 -13.68
C ASP A 215 7.98 6.22 -14.17
N PRO A 216 9.02 5.39 -14.44
CA PRO A 216 10.31 5.90 -14.87
C PRO A 216 10.23 6.57 -16.25
N GLN A 217 9.48 5.99 -17.18
CA GLN A 217 9.31 6.54 -18.52
C GLN A 217 8.56 7.86 -18.49
N ALA A 218 7.51 7.94 -17.68
CA ALA A 218 6.74 9.16 -17.56
C ALA A 218 7.50 10.28 -16.82
N ALA A 219 8.37 9.93 -15.86
CA ALA A 219 9.30 10.88 -15.24
C ALA A 219 10.32 11.40 -16.26
N LEU A 220 10.96 10.52 -17.03
CA LEU A 220 11.90 10.91 -18.09
C LEU A 220 11.28 11.87 -19.12
N ILE A 221 10.04 11.60 -19.56
CA ILE A 221 9.32 12.52 -20.46
C ILE A 221 9.11 13.89 -19.81
N THR A 222 8.78 13.91 -18.51
CA THR A 222 8.55 15.16 -17.77
C THR A 222 9.85 15.97 -17.67
N ASP A 223 10.94 15.33 -17.24
CA ASP A 223 12.24 15.99 -17.06
C ASP A 223 12.79 16.50 -18.39
N ASP A 224 12.74 15.70 -19.46
CA ASP A 224 13.20 16.10 -20.79
C ASP A 224 12.42 17.31 -21.34
N VAL A 225 11.13 17.43 -21.03
CA VAL A 225 10.31 18.59 -21.44
C VAL A 225 10.62 19.82 -20.58
N VAL A 226 10.82 19.66 -19.27
CA VAL A 226 11.22 20.75 -18.37
C VAL A 226 12.59 21.32 -18.77
N GLU A 227 13.52 20.46 -19.18
CA GLU A 227 14.86 20.85 -19.66
C GLU A 227 14.88 21.32 -21.13
N ASN A 228 13.72 21.46 -21.79
CA ASN A 228 13.58 21.84 -23.19
C ASN A 228 14.30 20.89 -24.19
N ARG A 229 14.56 19.63 -23.81
CA ARG A 229 15.09 18.59 -24.70
C ARG A 229 14.00 17.98 -25.58
N ARG A 230 12.74 18.10 -25.18
CA ARG A 230 11.56 17.57 -25.87
C ARG A 230 10.45 18.63 -26.00
N PRO A 231 9.60 18.53 -27.03
CA PRO A 231 8.47 19.45 -27.22
C PRO A 231 7.43 19.32 -26.10
N ARG A 232 6.82 20.44 -25.71
CA ARG A 232 5.79 20.49 -24.66
C ARG A 232 4.57 19.63 -24.99
N GLU A 233 4.25 19.48 -26.27
CA GLU A 233 3.13 18.65 -26.75
C GLU A 233 3.28 17.18 -26.30
N GLN A 234 4.52 16.70 -26.10
CA GLN A 234 4.76 15.31 -25.72
C GLN A 234 4.27 14.97 -24.31
N ILE A 235 4.32 15.91 -23.35
CA ILE A 235 3.78 15.64 -22.00
C ILE A 235 2.25 15.57 -22.02
N PHE A 236 1.59 16.40 -22.83
CA PHE A 236 0.14 16.36 -23.00
C PHE A 236 -0.30 15.12 -23.77
N ALA A 237 0.45 14.73 -24.81
CA ALA A 237 0.26 13.47 -25.50
C ALA A 237 0.36 12.29 -24.52
N ALA A 238 1.39 12.26 -23.66
CA ALA A 238 1.55 11.21 -22.66
C ALA A 238 0.37 11.19 -21.68
N ALA A 239 -0.05 12.35 -21.17
CA ALA A 239 -1.17 12.44 -20.25
C ALA A 239 -2.49 11.93 -20.84
N ILE A 240 -2.82 12.32 -22.08
CA ILE A 240 -4.04 11.88 -22.78
C ILE A 240 -4.02 10.35 -22.99
N HIS A 241 -2.90 9.80 -23.45
CA HIS A 241 -2.81 8.36 -23.75
C HIS A 241 -2.72 7.50 -22.48
N LEU A 242 -2.11 7.99 -21.40
CA LEU A 242 -2.14 7.33 -20.09
C LEU A 242 -3.56 7.33 -19.50
N GLY A 243 -4.26 8.46 -19.55
CA GLY A 243 -5.65 8.54 -19.10
C GLY A 243 -6.57 7.60 -19.88
N LEU A 244 -6.41 7.56 -21.21
CA LEU A 244 -7.12 6.59 -22.05
C LEU A 244 -6.72 5.16 -21.70
N GLY A 245 -5.43 4.91 -21.46
CA GLY A 245 -4.91 3.62 -21.07
C GLY A 245 -5.51 3.12 -19.76
N ASN A 246 -5.81 3.99 -18.81
CA ASN A 246 -6.48 3.61 -17.57
C ASN A 246 -7.93 3.16 -17.81
N PHE A 247 -8.65 3.86 -18.69
CA PHE A 247 -10.00 3.46 -19.11
C PHE A 247 -10.00 2.12 -19.85
N VAL A 248 -9.14 1.99 -20.86
CA VAL A 248 -8.98 0.76 -21.66
C VAL A 248 -8.54 -0.40 -20.77
N GLY A 249 -7.63 -0.15 -19.83
CA GLY A 249 -7.21 -1.12 -18.82
C GLY A 249 -8.36 -1.57 -17.90
N GLY A 250 -9.21 -0.63 -17.46
CA GLY A 250 -10.41 -0.95 -16.70
C GLY A 250 -11.39 -1.87 -17.46
N ILE A 251 -11.62 -1.62 -18.75
CA ILE A 251 -12.44 -2.50 -19.61
C ILE A 251 -11.74 -3.85 -19.82
N LEU A 252 -10.44 -3.84 -20.13
CA LEU A 252 -9.64 -5.06 -20.29
C LEU A 252 -9.68 -5.92 -19.01
N GLY A 253 -9.79 -5.27 -17.85
CA GLY A 253 -10.05 -5.90 -16.57
C GLY A 253 -11.20 -6.92 -16.64
N LEU A 254 -12.34 -6.57 -17.23
CA LEU A 254 -13.48 -7.49 -17.37
C LEU A 254 -13.13 -8.79 -18.10
N ALA A 255 -12.28 -8.70 -19.13
CA ALA A 255 -11.80 -9.87 -19.86
C ALA A 255 -10.79 -10.69 -19.03
N VAL A 256 -9.85 -10.00 -18.37
CA VAL A 256 -8.81 -10.62 -17.54
C VAL A 256 -9.36 -11.21 -16.24
N MET A 257 -10.55 -10.77 -15.79
CA MET A 257 -11.13 -11.14 -14.49
C MET A 257 -11.27 -12.66 -14.31
N HIS A 258 -11.65 -13.39 -15.36
CA HIS A 258 -11.75 -14.86 -15.29
C HIS A 258 -10.39 -15.52 -15.00
N VAL A 259 -9.33 -15.01 -15.64
CA VAL A 259 -7.95 -15.49 -15.42
C VAL A 259 -7.51 -15.12 -14.00
N SER A 260 -7.84 -13.91 -13.54
CA SER A 260 -7.51 -13.46 -12.18
C SER A 260 -8.21 -14.30 -11.11
N ILE A 261 -9.49 -14.61 -11.27
CA ILE A 261 -10.25 -15.50 -10.38
C ILE A 261 -9.65 -16.90 -10.37
N ALA A 262 -9.29 -17.45 -11.53
CA ALA A 262 -8.67 -18.77 -11.60
C ALA A 262 -7.32 -18.81 -10.85
N LEU A 263 -6.46 -17.80 -11.07
CA LEU A 263 -5.15 -17.70 -10.42
C LEU A 263 -5.30 -17.55 -8.89
N ILE A 264 -6.14 -16.60 -8.44
CA ILE A 264 -6.36 -16.36 -7.01
C ILE A 264 -7.05 -17.55 -6.36
N GLY A 265 -7.99 -18.19 -7.06
CA GLY A 265 -8.67 -19.38 -6.54
C GLY A 265 -7.72 -20.55 -6.36
N GLN A 266 -6.82 -20.81 -7.31
CA GLN A 266 -5.78 -21.83 -7.17
C GLN A 266 -4.83 -21.51 -6.00
N ALA A 267 -4.37 -20.26 -5.89
CA ALA A 267 -3.53 -19.83 -4.78
C ALA A 267 -4.25 -19.96 -3.42
N THR A 268 -5.55 -19.64 -3.38
CA THR A 268 -6.40 -19.79 -2.19
C THR A 268 -6.46 -21.25 -1.74
N LEU A 269 -6.68 -22.19 -2.66
CA LEU A 269 -6.73 -23.62 -2.34
C LEU A 269 -5.37 -24.15 -1.89
N GLN A 270 -4.29 -23.77 -2.57
CA GLN A 270 -2.93 -24.21 -2.23
C GLN A 270 -2.51 -23.71 -0.85
N ILE A 271 -2.72 -22.43 -0.55
CA ILE A 271 -2.35 -21.84 0.74
C ILE A 271 -3.33 -22.26 1.83
N GLY A 272 -4.63 -22.25 1.53
CA GLY A 272 -5.70 -22.59 2.47
C GLY A 272 -5.62 -24.04 2.97
N SER A 273 -5.28 -24.99 2.08
CA SER A 273 -5.10 -26.40 2.46
C SER A 273 -3.94 -26.63 3.44
N GLN A 274 -2.95 -25.73 3.48
CA GLN A 274 -1.84 -25.77 4.44
C GLN A 274 -2.21 -25.19 5.81
N GLY A 275 -3.43 -24.67 5.99
CA GLY A 275 -3.87 -24.06 7.25
C GLY A 275 -3.72 -24.97 8.47
N SER A 276 -3.89 -26.30 8.31
CA SER A 276 -3.68 -27.28 9.39
C SER A 276 -2.22 -27.39 9.82
N LEU A 277 -1.29 -27.44 8.86
CA LEU A 277 0.16 -27.47 9.11
C LEU A 277 0.61 -26.18 9.81
N VAL A 278 0.10 -25.04 9.32
CA VAL A 278 0.40 -23.73 9.88
C VAL A 278 -0.13 -23.60 11.32
N ALA A 279 -1.39 -23.99 11.56
CA ALA A 279 -1.99 -23.94 12.88
C ALA A 279 -1.34 -24.93 13.87
N GLY A 280 -0.84 -26.07 13.37
CA GLY A 280 -0.15 -27.09 14.16
C GLY A 280 1.28 -26.70 14.56
N SER A 281 2.01 -26.02 13.69
CA SER A 281 3.36 -25.51 13.97
C SER A 281 3.49 -24.05 13.55
N ILE A 282 3.29 -23.15 14.50
CA ILE A 282 3.33 -21.70 14.27
C ILE A 282 4.76 -21.13 14.18
N TRP A 283 5.75 -21.89 14.67
CA TRP A 283 7.14 -21.47 14.76
C TRP A 283 7.77 -21.02 13.43
N PRO A 284 7.53 -21.67 12.27
CA PRO A 284 8.06 -21.19 10.99
C PRO A 284 7.52 -19.81 10.60
N ILE A 285 6.24 -19.54 10.90
CA ILE A 285 5.63 -18.23 10.63
C ILE A 285 6.17 -17.17 11.58
N ILE A 286 6.36 -17.51 12.85
CA ILE A 286 7.02 -16.62 13.82
C ILE A 286 8.46 -16.32 13.36
N ALA A 287 9.23 -17.32 12.96
CA ALA A 287 10.61 -17.17 12.49
C ALA A 287 10.68 -16.31 11.22
N LEU A 288 9.75 -16.51 10.28
CA LEU A 288 9.59 -15.65 9.11
C LEU A 288 9.33 -14.21 9.54
N ASN A 289 8.36 -13.97 10.44
CA ASN A 289 8.03 -12.63 10.93
C ASN A 289 9.21 -11.96 11.65
N VAL A 290 9.98 -12.71 12.46
CA VAL A 290 11.24 -12.26 13.07
C VAL A 290 12.20 -11.79 11.97
N GLY A 291 12.42 -12.60 10.93
CA GLY A 291 13.28 -12.24 9.80
C GLY A 291 12.82 -10.99 9.05
N LEU A 292 11.50 -10.86 8.79
CA LEU A 292 10.93 -9.67 8.15
C LEU A 292 11.09 -8.42 9.00
N THR A 293 10.92 -8.56 10.31
CA THR A 293 11.07 -7.45 11.26
C THR A 293 12.54 -7.02 11.38
N ILE A 294 13.48 -7.97 11.38
CA ILE A 294 14.91 -7.69 11.28
C ILE A 294 15.22 -6.95 9.98
N LEU A 295 14.68 -7.41 8.84
CA LEU A 295 14.90 -6.77 7.55
C LEU A 295 14.36 -5.32 7.53
N ALA A 296 13.22 -5.07 8.17
CA ALA A 296 12.65 -3.73 8.31
C ALA A 296 13.60 -2.75 9.02
N SER A 297 14.43 -3.24 9.95
CA SER A 297 15.39 -2.41 10.70
C SER A 297 16.51 -1.81 9.84
N THR A 298 16.83 -2.43 8.69
CA THR A 298 17.82 -1.92 7.72
C THR A 298 17.47 -0.51 7.21
N SER A 299 16.20 -0.13 7.26
CA SER A 299 15.70 1.21 6.93
C SER A 299 16.38 2.31 7.75
N TYR A 300 16.56 2.08 9.04
CA TYR A 300 17.19 3.06 9.93
C TYR A 300 18.71 3.09 9.72
N ALA A 301 19.32 1.92 9.48
CA ALA A 301 20.74 1.83 9.13
C ALA A 301 21.08 2.58 7.82
N ALA A 302 20.18 2.55 6.83
CA ALA A 302 20.35 3.25 5.56
C ALA A 302 20.44 4.78 5.75
N ARG A 303 19.62 5.34 6.65
CA ARG A 303 19.63 6.78 6.95
C ARG A 303 20.93 7.22 7.63
N VAL A 304 21.46 6.41 8.55
CA VAL A 304 22.77 6.68 9.17
C VAL A 304 23.89 6.59 8.13
N SER A 305 23.87 5.54 7.30
CA SER A 305 24.86 5.31 6.25
C SER A 305 24.84 6.42 5.19
N ALA A 306 23.68 6.99 4.89
CA ALA A 306 23.54 8.15 3.99
C ALA A 306 24.35 9.36 4.45
N VAL A 307 24.39 9.62 5.76
CA VAL A 307 25.18 10.72 6.35
C VAL A 307 26.66 10.38 6.38
N ILE A 308 27.02 9.16 6.81
CA ILE A 308 28.43 8.71 6.88
C ILE A 308 29.09 8.74 5.50
N THR A 309 28.42 8.22 4.47
CA THR A 309 28.96 8.14 3.10
C THR A 309 28.76 9.42 2.30
N ARG A 310 27.99 10.38 2.81
CA ARG A 310 27.52 11.59 2.11
C ARG A 310 26.76 11.30 0.80
N GLN A 311 26.21 10.09 0.64
CA GLN A 311 25.54 9.65 -0.58
C GLN A 311 24.08 9.28 -0.35
N VAL A 312 23.25 10.32 -0.19
CA VAL A 312 21.82 10.17 0.11
C VAL A 312 21.08 9.41 -0.98
N ALA A 313 21.32 9.72 -2.26
CA ALA A 313 20.63 9.05 -3.37
C ALA A 313 20.92 7.54 -3.42
N LEU A 314 22.19 7.15 -3.24
CA LEU A 314 22.59 5.74 -3.24
C LEU A 314 22.08 5.00 -2.00
N ALA A 315 22.12 5.64 -0.83
CA ALA A 315 21.53 5.09 0.38
C ALA A 315 20.00 4.93 0.26
N LEU A 316 19.30 5.88 -0.35
CA LEU A 316 17.86 5.80 -0.63
C LEU A 316 17.52 4.68 -1.61
N ALA A 317 18.34 4.46 -2.64
CA ALA A 317 18.14 3.36 -3.57
C ALA A 317 18.28 2.00 -2.87
N ILE A 318 19.27 1.85 -1.97
CA ILE A 318 19.44 0.64 -1.15
C ILE A 318 18.28 0.46 -0.17
N TYR A 319 17.86 1.54 0.49
CA TYR A 319 16.67 1.54 1.34
C TYR A 319 15.43 1.06 0.58
N ASN A 320 15.15 1.64 -0.59
CA ASN A 320 13.99 1.29 -1.40
C ASN A 320 14.01 -0.18 -1.82
N PHE A 321 15.19 -0.73 -2.13
CA PHE A 321 15.34 -2.15 -2.43
C PHE A 321 14.97 -3.06 -1.24
N PHE A 322 15.55 -2.82 -0.07
CA PHE A 322 15.21 -3.62 1.12
C PHE A 322 13.74 -3.46 1.52
N ASN A 323 13.23 -2.23 1.44
CA ASN A 323 11.83 -1.92 1.71
C ASN A 323 10.88 -2.63 0.74
N LEU A 324 11.23 -2.73 -0.55
CA LEU A 324 10.48 -3.50 -1.53
C LEU A 324 10.41 -4.99 -1.15
N ILE A 325 11.55 -5.59 -0.77
CA ILE A 325 11.60 -6.99 -0.32
C ILE A 325 10.73 -7.18 0.91
N THR A 326 10.88 -6.33 1.93
CA THR A 326 10.08 -6.42 3.16
C THR A 326 8.58 -6.35 2.86
N ARG A 327 8.15 -5.39 2.03
CA ARG A 327 6.74 -5.23 1.66
C ARG A 327 6.19 -6.42 0.88
N LEU A 328 6.96 -6.96 -0.07
CA LEU A 328 6.58 -8.15 -0.83
C LEU A 328 6.42 -9.37 0.09
N SER A 329 7.41 -9.60 0.95
CA SER A 329 7.37 -10.73 1.88
C SER A 329 6.21 -10.63 2.88
N GLN A 330 5.91 -9.42 3.39
CA GLN A 330 4.76 -9.19 4.27
C GLN A 330 3.42 -9.57 3.61
N GLN A 331 3.32 -9.44 2.29
CA GLN A 331 2.09 -9.77 1.56
C GLN A 331 1.97 -11.24 1.19
N ILE A 332 3.09 -11.95 1.09
CA ILE A 332 3.09 -13.42 1.01
C ILE A 332 2.74 -14.01 2.38
N TYR A 333 3.22 -13.38 3.44
CA TYR A 333 3.03 -13.80 4.81
C TYR A 333 1.57 -13.70 5.28
N LEU A 334 0.84 -12.65 4.90
CA LEU A 334 -0.51 -12.41 5.43
C LEU A 334 -1.57 -13.47 5.01
N PRO A 335 -1.60 -13.97 3.77
CA PRO A 335 -2.43 -15.12 3.38
C PRO A 335 -2.16 -16.39 4.18
N LEU A 336 -0.91 -16.66 4.60
CA LEU A 336 -0.59 -17.81 5.46
C LEU A 336 -1.28 -17.67 6.82
N VAL A 337 -1.29 -16.46 7.39
CA VAL A 337 -2.04 -16.15 8.61
C VAL A 337 -3.56 -16.29 8.39
N GLY A 338 -4.04 -15.91 7.20
CA GLY A 338 -5.41 -16.18 6.76
C GLY A 338 -5.77 -17.67 6.79
N SER A 339 -4.91 -18.54 6.26
CA SER A 339 -5.15 -19.99 6.22
C SER A 339 -5.23 -20.62 7.60
N MET A 340 -4.40 -20.14 8.54
CA MET A 340 -4.45 -20.52 9.94
C MET A 340 -5.77 -20.11 10.60
N SER A 341 -6.19 -18.87 10.33
CA SER A 341 -7.46 -18.31 10.82
C SER A 341 -8.65 -19.11 10.31
N ASP A 342 -8.71 -19.34 8.99
CA ASP A 342 -9.77 -20.11 8.35
C ASP A 342 -9.85 -21.54 8.92
N PHE A 343 -8.71 -22.22 9.09
CA PHE A 343 -8.65 -23.56 9.68
C PHE A 343 -9.18 -23.58 11.13
N LEU A 344 -8.77 -22.64 11.98
CA LEU A 344 -9.21 -22.58 13.38
C LEU A 344 -10.68 -22.22 13.54
N VAL A 345 -11.23 -21.37 12.65
CA VAL A 345 -12.67 -21.07 12.60
C VAL A 345 -13.45 -22.34 12.27
N ASN A 346 -13.04 -23.08 11.24
CA ASN A 346 -13.71 -24.33 10.84
C ASN A 346 -13.65 -25.41 11.93
N GLN A 347 -12.59 -25.42 12.74
CA GLN A 347 -12.44 -26.33 13.88
C GLN A 347 -13.11 -25.85 15.18
N HIS A 348 -13.80 -24.71 15.17
CA HIS A 348 -14.41 -24.09 16.36
C HIS A 348 -13.40 -23.80 17.49
N GLN A 349 -12.15 -23.48 17.13
CA GLN A 349 -11.05 -23.21 18.07
C GLN A 349 -10.53 -21.78 17.97
N VAL A 350 -11.43 -20.80 17.79
CA VAL A 350 -11.06 -19.40 17.61
C VAL A 350 -10.32 -18.81 18.82
N ASP A 351 -10.54 -19.31 20.02
CA ASP A 351 -9.80 -18.87 21.21
C ASP A 351 -8.29 -19.13 21.11
N LYS A 352 -7.88 -20.19 20.39
CA LYS A 352 -6.45 -20.46 20.12
C LYS A 352 -5.84 -19.44 19.16
N LEU A 353 -6.63 -18.87 18.25
CA LEU A 353 -6.16 -17.91 17.25
C LEU A 353 -5.59 -16.65 17.92
N GLU A 354 -6.25 -16.14 18.97
CA GLU A 354 -5.77 -14.94 19.67
C GLU A 354 -4.36 -15.16 20.25
N ASN A 355 -4.16 -16.30 20.92
CA ASN A 355 -2.86 -16.66 21.49
C ASN A 355 -1.78 -16.87 20.42
N GLN A 356 -2.15 -17.51 19.31
CA GLN A 356 -1.25 -17.72 18.18
C GLN A 356 -0.81 -16.38 17.56
N LEU A 357 -1.74 -15.46 17.32
CA LEU A 357 -1.45 -14.13 16.78
C LEU A 357 -0.64 -13.25 17.75
N ARG A 358 -0.89 -13.37 19.06
CA ARG A 358 -0.02 -12.76 20.10
C ARG A 358 1.40 -13.31 20.03
N GLY A 359 1.57 -14.61 19.79
CA GLY A 359 2.87 -15.22 19.50
C GLY A 359 3.57 -14.60 18.28
N LEU A 360 2.84 -14.35 17.19
CA LEU A 360 3.36 -13.65 16.00
C LEU A 360 3.84 -12.23 16.32
N ILE A 361 3.05 -11.46 17.07
CA ILE A 361 3.45 -10.12 17.54
C ILE A 361 4.66 -10.20 18.48
N GLY A 362 4.76 -11.27 19.28
CA GLY A 362 5.91 -11.54 20.15
C GLY A 362 7.18 -11.80 19.33
N GLY A 363 7.04 -12.54 18.23
CA GLY A 363 8.07 -12.70 17.21
C GLY A 363 8.52 -11.36 16.62
N ALA A 364 7.60 -10.44 16.33
CA ALA A 364 7.97 -9.09 15.88
C ALA A 364 8.80 -8.36 16.93
N SER A 365 8.44 -8.41 18.22
CA SER A 365 9.25 -7.83 19.30
C SER A 365 10.65 -8.44 19.40
N PHE A 366 10.75 -9.77 19.26
CA PHE A 366 12.05 -10.44 19.22
C PHE A 366 12.88 -10.03 17.99
N GLY A 367 12.24 -9.92 16.82
CA GLY A 367 12.88 -9.42 15.60
C GLY A 367 13.32 -7.96 15.70
N ALA A 368 12.54 -7.10 16.35
CA ALA A 368 12.91 -5.70 16.60
C ALA A 368 14.10 -5.60 17.56
N LEU A 369 14.13 -6.44 18.60
CA LEU A 369 15.27 -6.55 19.53
C LEU A 369 16.53 -7.03 18.79
N LEU A 370 16.44 -8.10 18.00
CA LEU A 370 17.57 -8.57 17.19
C LEU A 370 18.02 -7.53 16.17
N GLY A 371 17.08 -6.83 15.53
CA GLY A 371 17.38 -5.72 14.63
C GLY A 371 18.13 -4.58 15.32
N LEU A 372 17.76 -4.26 16.56
CA LEU A 372 18.45 -3.24 17.38
C LEU A 372 19.89 -3.68 17.70
N LEU A 373 20.09 -4.94 18.07
CA LEU A 373 21.42 -5.50 18.35
C LEU A 373 22.29 -5.56 17.09
N LEU A 374 21.69 -5.86 15.93
CA LEU A 374 22.37 -5.93 14.63
C LEU A 374 22.51 -4.57 13.94
N LEU A 375 22.02 -3.48 14.52
CA LEU A 375 22.03 -2.16 13.90
C LEU A 375 23.43 -1.70 13.44
N PRO A 376 24.52 -1.85 14.24
CA PRO A 376 25.88 -1.50 13.78
C PRO A 376 26.36 -2.35 12.59
N THR A 377 25.98 -3.63 12.57
CA THR A 377 26.28 -4.55 11.45
C THR A 377 25.57 -4.09 10.19
N PHE A 378 24.28 -3.73 10.26
CA PHE A 378 23.54 -3.24 9.10
C PHE A 378 24.10 -1.94 8.54
N ILE A 379 24.58 -1.03 9.40
CA ILE A 379 25.26 0.19 8.94
C ILE A 379 26.50 -0.15 8.11
N GLU A 380 27.34 -1.09 8.57
CA GLU A 380 28.54 -1.46 7.81
C GLU A 380 28.21 -2.19 6.50
N ILE A 381 27.19 -3.08 6.51
CA ILE A 381 26.70 -3.74 5.29
C ILE A 381 26.24 -2.69 4.28
N ILE A 382 25.48 -1.68 4.71
CA ILE A 382 24.98 -0.64 3.80
C ILE A 382 26.12 0.27 3.33
N ASN A 383 27.07 0.64 4.19
CA ASN A 383 28.27 1.38 3.77
C ASN A 383 29.03 0.62 2.67
N GLN A 384 29.20 -0.70 2.83
CA GLN A 384 29.83 -1.55 1.83
C GLN A 384 28.99 -1.63 0.55
N ALA A 385 27.67 -1.77 0.65
CA ALA A 385 26.77 -1.78 -0.50
C ALA A 385 26.82 -0.46 -1.28
N ILE A 386 26.85 0.69 -0.59
CA ILE A 386 27.03 2.01 -1.19
C ILE A 386 28.36 2.08 -1.94
N ARG A 387 29.47 1.65 -1.32
CA ARG A 387 30.80 1.59 -1.98
C ARG A 387 30.79 0.73 -3.25
N GLN A 388 30.11 -0.41 -3.24
CA GLN A 388 30.00 -1.27 -4.43
C GLN A 388 29.09 -0.65 -5.50
N MET A 389 28.02 0.03 -5.09
CA MET A 389 27.10 0.70 -6.01
C MET A 389 27.75 1.91 -6.69
N GLN A 390 28.62 2.66 -5.99
CA GLN A 390 29.45 3.70 -6.62
C GLN A 390 30.33 3.14 -7.73
N ARG A 391 30.93 1.96 -7.54
CA ARG A 391 31.86 1.36 -8.52
C ARG A 391 31.16 0.83 -9.76
N HIS A 392 29.92 0.34 -9.63
CA HIS A 392 29.23 -0.38 -10.71
C HIS A 392 28.01 0.34 -11.27
N GLY A 393 27.53 1.41 -10.60
CA GLY A 393 26.40 2.22 -11.04
C GLY A 393 25.02 1.54 -11.01
N SER A 394 24.94 0.22 -10.81
CA SER A 394 23.69 -0.56 -10.86
C SER A 394 23.49 -1.40 -9.61
N MET A 395 22.33 -1.22 -8.97
CA MET A 395 21.89 -2.00 -7.81
C MET A 395 21.75 -3.50 -8.15
N ALA A 396 21.24 -3.83 -9.34
CA ALA A 396 21.08 -5.22 -9.77
C ALA A 396 22.42 -5.96 -9.83
N VAL A 397 23.48 -5.30 -10.30
CA VAL A 397 24.83 -5.88 -10.36
C VAL A 397 25.39 -6.14 -8.96
N VAL A 398 25.16 -5.22 -8.01
CA VAL A 398 25.58 -5.38 -6.61
C VAL A 398 24.90 -6.60 -5.99
N VAL A 399 23.58 -6.74 -6.17
CA VAL A 399 22.80 -7.90 -5.67
C VAL A 399 23.31 -9.21 -6.27
N LEU A 400 23.49 -9.27 -7.60
CA LEU A 400 23.99 -10.47 -8.28
C LEU A 400 25.39 -10.89 -7.79
N ARG A 401 26.24 -9.93 -7.40
CA ARG A 401 27.53 -10.22 -6.77
C ARG A 401 27.40 -10.69 -5.34
N CYS A 402 26.46 -10.16 -4.55
CA CYS A 402 26.18 -10.65 -3.19
C CYS A 402 25.69 -12.11 -3.19
N LEU A 403 25.00 -12.53 -4.24
CA LEU A 403 24.57 -13.93 -4.41
C LEU A 403 25.72 -14.89 -4.73
N ARG A 404 26.90 -14.39 -5.13
CA ARG A 404 28.08 -15.24 -5.38
C ARG A 404 28.71 -15.65 -4.04
N PRO A 405 28.94 -16.96 -3.80
CA PRO A 405 29.57 -17.44 -2.57
C PRO A 405 30.93 -16.79 -2.27
N ALA A 406 31.68 -16.41 -3.31
CA ALA A 406 32.96 -15.70 -3.19
C ALA A 406 32.87 -14.35 -2.47
N SER A 407 31.70 -13.71 -2.44
CA SER A 407 31.46 -12.42 -1.77
C SER A 407 31.10 -12.58 -0.30
N TRP A 408 30.74 -13.78 0.17
CA TRP A 408 30.24 -14.01 1.53
C TRP A 408 31.26 -13.72 2.62
N PRO A 409 32.57 -14.03 2.47
CA PRO A 409 33.56 -13.63 3.48
C PRO A 409 33.62 -12.11 3.68
N VAL A 410 33.41 -11.32 2.62
CA VAL A 410 33.38 -9.85 2.70
C VAL A 410 32.14 -9.38 3.46
N ILE A 411 30.99 -10.02 3.24
CA ILE A 411 29.74 -9.72 3.95
C ILE A 411 29.83 -10.10 5.43
N LEU A 412 30.40 -11.27 5.73
CA LEU A 412 30.65 -11.72 7.10
C LEU A 412 31.69 -10.83 7.81
N GLY A 413 32.64 -10.23 7.07
CA GLY A 413 33.56 -9.23 7.60
C GLY A 413 32.89 -7.91 8.04
N CYS A 414 31.64 -7.66 7.65
CA CYS A 414 30.85 -6.52 8.10
C CYS A 414 30.19 -6.74 9.48
N LEU A 415 30.29 -7.93 10.06
CA LEU A 415 29.75 -8.20 11.39
C LEU A 415 30.44 -7.31 12.43
N ARG A 416 29.63 -6.55 13.17
CA ARG A 416 30.06 -5.68 14.27
C ARG A 416 29.32 -6.06 15.55
N PRO A 417 30.00 -6.02 16.71
CA PRO A 417 29.34 -6.30 17.98
C PRO A 417 28.20 -5.29 18.25
N PRO A 418 27.18 -5.69 19.02
CA PRO A 418 26.09 -4.80 19.39
C PRO A 418 26.67 -3.58 20.13
N SER A 419 26.27 -2.38 19.70
CA SER A 419 26.76 -1.12 20.24
C SER A 419 25.69 -0.04 20.12
N PHE A 420 25.57 0.77 21.17
CA PHE A 420 24.77 2.00 21.17
C PHE A 420 25.43 3.14 20.39
N MET A 421 26.55 2.88 19.69
CA MET A 421 27.28 3.84 18.84
C MET A 421 27.73 5.11 19.59
N GLY A 422 27.94 4.99 20.91
CA GLY A 422 28.32 6.08 21.80
C GLY A 422 27.17 7.02 22.20
N VAL A 423 25.92 6.63 21.93
CA VAL A 423 24.73 7.42 22.29
C VAL A 423 24.36 7.18 23.75
N GLY A 424 24.23 8.26 24.52
CA GLY A 424 23.74 8.22 25.90
C GLY A 424 22.26 8.59 26.02
N LEU A 425 21.65 8.30 27.17
CA LEU A 425 20.29 8.74 27.50
C LEU A 425 20.15 10.28 27.52
N ALA A 426 21.24 11.01 27.77
CA ALA A 426 21.23 12.48 27.75
C ALA A 426 21.01 13.06 26.34
N ASP A 427 21.39 12.32 25.29
CA ASP A 427 21.22 12.76 23.91
C ASP A 427 19.75 12.67 23.45
N LEU A 428 18.89 12.01 24.23
CA LEU A 428 17.44 11.97 24.02
C LEU A 428 16.82 13.38 24.00
N LYS A 429 17.36 14.32 24.80
CA LYS A 429 16.88 15.71 24.85
C LYS A 429 17.04 16.47 23.52
N ARG A 430 17.88 15.96 22.60
CA ARG A 430 18.11 16.58 21.29
C ARG A 430 17.05 16.24 20.25
N ILE A 431 16.18 15.26 20.55
CA ILE A 431 15.13 14.77 19.66
C ILE A 431 13.76 15.20 20.22
N PRO A 432 12.81 15.67 19.39
CA PRO A 432 11.48 16.02 19.85
C PRO A 432 10.73 14.82 20.44
N ASN A 433 10.19 14.94 21.66
CA ASN A 433 9.44 13.86 22.31
C ASN A 433 8.21 13.42 21.52
N PHE A 434 7.49 14.38 20.91
CA PHE A 434 6.32 14.08 20.08
C PHE A 434 6.64 13.15 18.92
N PHE A 435 7.83 13.29 18.33
CA PHE A 435 8.30 12.46 17.23
C PHE A 435 8.56 11.00 17.68
N LEU A 436 9.15 10.81 18.85
CA LEU A 436 9.43 9.47 19.39
C LEU A 436 8.15 8.75 19.83
N ILE A 437 7.27 9.46 20.54
CA ILE A 437 5.96 8.93 20.96
C ILE A 437 5.12 8.59 19.72
N GLY A 438 5.11 9.48 18.72
CA GLY A 438 4.44 9.24 17.44
C GLY A 438 4.95 7.97 16.75
N ASN A 439 6.28 7.76 16.71
CA ASN A 439 6.86 6.55 16.13
C ASN A 439 6.41 5.27 16.87
N VAL A 440 6.42 5.27 18.21
CA VAL A 440 5.96 4.12 19.02
C VAL A 440 4.49 3.79 18.74
N LEU A 441 3.62 4.81 18.76
CA LEU A 441 2.18 4.63 18.54
C LEU A 441 1.86 4.16 17.12
N VAL A 442 2.52 4.75 16.12
CA VAL A 442 2.29 4.37 14.72
C VAL A 442 2.77 2.94 14.45
N LEU A 443 3.94 2.55 14.98
CA LEU A 443 4.46 1.20 14.83
C LEU A 443 3.65 0.16 15.61
N SER A 444 3.01 0.54 16.73
CA SER A 444 2.10 -0.37 17.42
C SER A 444 0.85 -0.67 16.59
N ILE A 445 0.23 0.35 16.01
CA ILE A 445 -0.92 0.21 15.10
C ILE A 445 -0.51 -0.62 13.87
N HIS A 446 0.64 -0.34 13.27
CA HIS A 446 1.16 -1.06 12.10
C HIS A 446 1.40 -2.55 12.39
N THR A 447 1.99 -2.88 13.54
CA THR A 447 2.35 -4.26 13.91
C THR A 447 1.11 -5.09 14.25
N MET A 448 0.18 -4.54 15.05
CA MET A 448 -1.00 -5.29 15.50
C MET A 448 -2.14 -5.30 14.48
N GLY A 449 -2.25 -4.25 13.66
CA GLY A 449 -3.47 -3.93 12.90
C GLY A 449 -3.94 -5.04 11.98
N SER A 450 -3.05 -5.62 11.18
CA SER A 450 -3.39 -6.71 10.27
C SER A 450 -3.82 -7.98 11.00
N PHE A 451 -3.13 -8.32 12.10
CA PHE A 451 -3.49 -9.48 12.92
C PHE A 451 -4.81 -9.28 13.66
N ALA A 452 -5.06 -8.07 14.18
CA ALA A 452 -6.29 -7.73 14.88
C ALA A 452 -7.50 -7.78 13.93
N ALA A 453 -7.31 -7.35 12.67
CA ALA A 453 -8.32 -7.44 11.61
C ALA A 453 -8.66 -8.89 11.22
N VAL A 454 -7.66 -9.74 11.04
CA VAL A 454 -7.87 -11.18 10.76
C VAL A 454 -8.58 -11.85 11.94
N CYS A 455 -8.12 -11.58 13.18
CA CYS A 455 -8.76 -12.08 14.40
C CYS A 455 -10.21 -11.60 14.52
N ALA A 456 -10.47 -10.32 14.28
CA ALA A 456 -11.83 -9.74 14.30
C ALA A 456 -12.76 -10.46 13.31
N GLY A 457 -12.29 -10.68 12.07
CA GLY A 457 -13.02 -11.42 11.04
C GLY A 457 -13.28 -12.88 11.42
N ALA A 458 -12.33 -13.55 12.04
CA ALA A 458 -12.46 -14.93 12.50
C ALA A 458 -13.54 -15.08 13.58
N HIS A 459 -13.51 -14.22 14.60
CA HIS A 459 -14.53 -14.20 15.66
C HIS A 459 -15.92 -13.89 15.13
N LEU A 460 -16.06 -12.95 14.19
CA LEU A 460 -17.35 -12.66 13.54
C LEU A 460 -17.83 -13.84 12.69
N SER A 461 -16.93 -14.56 12.03
CA SER A 461 -17.27 -15.77 11.26
C SER A 461 -17.75 -16.89 12.17
N ALA A 462 -17.09 -17.11 13.32
CA ALA A 462 -17.53 -18.09 14.31
C ALA A 462 -18.86 -17.70 14.96
N LEU A 463 -19.09 -16.41 15.24
CA LEU A 463 -20.38 -15.93 15.72
C LEU A 463 -21.49 -16.20 14.69
N ALA A 464 -21.24 -15.92 13.41
CA ALA A 464 -22.17 -16.20 12.32
C ALA A 464 -22.49 -17.70 12.18
N ALA A 465 -21.51 -18.58 12.42
CA ALA A 465 -21.70 -20.03 12.42
C ALA A 465 -22.60 -20.49 13.58
N ASN A 466 -22.38 -19.95 14.78
CA ASN A 466 -23.22 -20.23 15.95
C ASN A 466 -24.66 -19.75 15.74
N MET A 467 -24.85 -18.56 15.14
CA MET A 467 -26.19 -18.04 14.80
C MET A 467 -26.89 -18.91 13.75
N ALA A 468 -26.15 -19.42 12.76
CA ALA A 468 -26.69 -20.34 11.75
C ALA A 468 -27.23 -21.62 12.39
N GLN A 469 -26.48 -22.19 13.34
CA GLN A 469 -26.91 -23.37 14.10
C GLN A 469 -28.16 -23.09 14.94
N ALA A 470 -28.32 -21.85 15.43
CA ALA A 470 -29.50 -21.40 16.16
C ALA A 470 -30.70 -21.00 15.25
N GLY A 471 -30.58 -21.13 13.93
CA GLY A 471 -31.62 -20.75 12.97
C GLY A 471 -31.83 -19.23 12.83
N GLN A 472 -30.89 -18.41 13.29
CA GLN A 472 -30.95 -16.94 13.21
C GLN A 472 -30.31 -16.41 11.92
N GLU A 473 -30.77 -15.23 11.47
CA GLU A 473 -30.17 -14.56 10.33
C GLU A 473 -28.71 -14.16 10.61
N ASN A 474 -27.79 -14.70 9.81
CA ASN A 474 -26.34 -14.54 10.00
C ASN A 474 -25.65 -13.74 8.86
N SER A 475 -26.42 -13.32 7.85
CA SER A 475 -25.98 -12.59 6.65
C SER A 475 -25.12 -11.36 7.00
N THR A 476 -25.59 -10.56 7.97
CA THR A 476 -24.94 -9.34 8.43
C THR A 476 -23.62 -9.63 9.14
N MET A 477 -23.53 -10.69 9.94
CA MET A 477 -22.30 -11.07 10.63
C MET A 477 -21.26 -11.66 9.67
N LEU A 478 -21.72 -12.43 8.67
CA LEU A 478 -20.84 -12.95 7.64
C LEU A 478 -20.32 -11.81 6.73
N ALA A 479 -21.15 -10.81 6.43
CA ALA A 479 -20.74 -9.58 5.76
C ALA A 479 -19.68 -8.82 6.58
N ALA A 480 -19.95 -8.61 7.88
CA ALA A 480 -19.02 -7.96 8.80
C ALA A 480 -17.68 -8.69 8.91
N ALA A 481 -17.66 -10.03 8.86
CA ALA A 481 -16.43 -10.79 8.92
C ALA A 481 -15.49 -10.54 7.72
N GLY A 482 -16.05 -10.42 6.51
CA GLY A 482 -15.28 -10.08 5.31
C GLY A 482 -14.73 -8.66 5.38
N ALA A 483 -15.59 -7.71 5.77
CA ALA A 483 -15.20 -6.32 5.98
C ALA A 483 -14.10 -6.19 7.05
N ALA A 484 -14.22 -6.88 8.18
CA ALA A 484 -13.25 -6.87 9.28
C ALA A 484 -11.85 -7.33 8.83
N THR A 485 -11.77 -8.40 8.03
CA THR A 485 -10.49 -8.89 7.50
C THR A 485 -9.81 -7.85 6.62
N LEU A 486 -10.59 -7.16 5.77
CA LEU A 486 -10.07 -6.11 4.89
C LEU A 486 -9.84 -4.76 5.59
N LEU A 487 -10.40 -4.51 6.78
CA LEU A 487 -10.05 -3.33 7.58
C LEU A 487 -8.55 -3.31 7.95
N SER A 488 -7.83 -4.42 7.80
CA SER A 488 -6.35 -4.45 7.85
C SER A 488 -5.71 -3.42 6.91
N SER A 489 -6.23 -3.22 5.69
CA SER A 489 -5.71 -2.23 4.75
C SER A 489 -5.95 -0.81 5.23
N VAL A 490 -7.11 -0.55 5.88
CA VAL A 490 -7.46 0.73 6.48
C VAL A 490 -6.50 1.07 7.63
N VAL A 491 -6.36 0.15 8.58
CA VAL A 491 -5.48 0.33 9.74
C VAL A 491 -4.04 0.53 9.31
N ASN A 492 -3.54 -0.31 8.39
CA ASN A 492 -2.18 -0.20 7.89
C ASN A 492 -1.93 1.08 7.08
N GLY A 493 -2.88 1.50 6.25
CA GLY A 493 -2.76 2.73 5.48
C GLY A 493 -2.79 3.98 6.35
N ILE A 494 -3.62 4.02 7.40
CA ILE A 494 -3.60 5.13 8.39
C ILE A 494 -2.26 5.18 9.11
N ALA A 495 -1.73 4.04 9.55
CA ALA A 495 -0.40 3.98 10.16
C ALA A 495 0.69 4.49 9.20
N THR A 496 0.66 4.04 7.94
CA THR A 496 1.62 4.46 6.91
C THR A 496 1.54 5.97 6.61
N ILE A 497 0.32 6.52 6.49
CA ILE A 497 0.10 7.95 6.29
C ILE A 497 0.63 8.73 7.49
N THR A 498 0.30 8.30 8.71
CA THR A 498 0.77 8.96 9.94
C THR A 498 2.29 8.92 10.05
N LEU A 499 2.93 7.80 9.72
CA LEU A 499 4.39 7.68 9.66
C LEU A 499 4.99 8.69 8.67
N SER A 500 4.41 8.80 7.48
CA SER A 500 4.88 9.71 6.42
C SER A 500 4.68 11.19 6.74
N LEU A 501 3.68 11.53 7.56
CA LEU A 501 3.37 12.91 7.94
C LEU A 501 4.10 13.37 9.21
N VAL A 502 4.33 12.46 10.16
CA VAL A 502 4.88 12.79 11.48
C VAL A 502 6.36 12.44 11.61
N VAL A 503 6.73 11.24 11.18
CA VAL A 503 8.06 10.65 11.45
C VAL A 503 9.03 10.92 10.30
N ASP A 504 8.62 10.68 9.05
CA ASP A 504 9.53 10.82 7.90
C ASP A 504 10.05 12.25 7.67
N PRO A 505 9.25 13.33 7.78
CA PRO A 505 9.74 14.69 7.56
C PRO A 505 10.78 15.11 8.60
N SER A 506 10.52 14.76 9.86
CA SER A 506 11.42 15.03 10.99
C SER A 506 12.75 14.31 10.81
N THR A 507 12.71 13.02 10.45
CA THR A 507 13.93 12.23 10.23
C THR A 507 14.71 12.72 9.01
N SER A 508 14.01 13.05 7.92
CA SER A 508 14.64 13.57 6.70
C SER A 508 15.32 14.91 6.94
N ARG A 509 14.70 15.79 7.74
CA ARG A 509 15.28 17.07 8.16
C ARG A 509 16.56 16.88 8.98
N ILE A 510 16.56 15.96 9.95
CA ILE A 510 17.77 15.65 10.74
C ILE A 510 18.88 15.10 9.83
N THR A 511 18.51 14.21 8.90
CA THR A 511 19.45 13.61 7.94
C THR A 511 20.11 14.68 7.05
N ASP A 512 19.33 15.61 6.47
CA ASP A 512 19.90 16.69 5.63
C ASP A 512 20.72 17.69 6.46
N GLN A 513 20.31 18.00 7.68
CA GLN A 513 21.07 18.90 8.56
C GLN A 513 22.41 18.29 8.97
N CYS A 514 22.48 17.01 9.31
CA CYS A 514 23.74 16.33 9.60
C CYS A 514 24.64 16.22 8.36
N ARG A 515 24.05 16.04 7.17
CA ARG A 515 24.82 16.01 5.91
C ARG A 515 25.47 17.35 5.57
N ARG A 516 24.77 18.46 5.85
CA ARG A 516 25.27 19.82 5.63
C ARG A 516 26.20 20.30 6.76
N ASP A 517 26.61 19.40 7.66
CA ASP A 517 27.42 19.70 8.85
C ASP A 517 26.78 20.73 9.81
N ASN A 518 25.47 21.00 9.68
CA ASN A 518 24.71 21.89 10.57
C ASN A 518 24.31 21.20 11.88
N ARG A 519 24.46 19.87 11.96
CA ARG A 519 24.25 19.05 13.16
C ARG A 519 25.33 17.98 13.25
N PRO A 520 25.76 17.56 14.44
CA PRO A 520 26.77 16.53 14.59
C PRO A 520 26.26 15.16 14.13
N LEU A 521 27.17 14.29 13.67
CA LEU A 521 26.87 12.89 13.29
C LEU A 521 26.24 12.08 14.44
N GLY A 522 26.49 12.47 15.69
CA GLY A 522 25.86 11.86 16.86
C GLY A 522 24.33 11.92 16.79
N ASP A 523 23.75 13.02 16.30
CA ASP A 523 22.30 13.23 16.31
C ASP A 523 21.56 12.24 15.40
N ILE A 524 22.12 11.87 14.24
CA ILE A 524 21.50 10.87 13.36
C ILE A 524 21.62 9.46 13.93
N LYS A 525 22.74 9.15 14.60
CA LYS A 525 22.92 7.87 15.32
C LYS A 525 21.92 7.75 16.48
N THR A 526 21.76 8.81 17.26
CA THR A 526 20.75 8.92 18.31
C THR A 526 19.35 8.73 17.75
N THR A 527 19.04 9.40 16.63
CA THR A 527 17.73 9.27 15.97
C THR A 527 17.46 7.85 15.51
N ALA A 528 18.41 7.20 14.83
CA ALA A 528 18.24 5.82 14.39
C ALA A 528 18.07 4.84 15.57
N LEU A 529 18.86 5.02 16.64
CA LEU A 529 18.77 4.20 17.83
C LEU A 529 17.40 4.33 18.52
N PHE A 530 16.93 5.56 18.75
CA PHE A 530 15.64 5.78 19.42
C PHE A 530 14.44 5.44 18.55
N LEU A 531 14.54 5.53 17.23
CA LEU A 531 13.51 5.01 16.32
C LEU A 531 13.43 3.48 16.37
N MET A 532 14.57 2.80 16.47
CA MET A 532 14.64 1.34 16.66
C MET A 532 14.12 0.90 18.04
N LEU A 533 14.48 1.64 19.10
CA LEU A 533 13.87 1.44 20.42
C LEU A 533 12.37 1.71 20.39
N GLY A 534 11.94 2.71 19.62
CA GLY A 534 10.54 3.00 19.41
C GLY A 534 9.80 1.89 18.64
N MET A 535 10.47 1.22 17.71
CA MET A 535 9.95 0.04 17.03
C MET A 535 9.75 -1.12 18.00
N LEU A 536 10.75 -1.44 18.82
CA LEU A 536 10.62 -2.43 19.89
C LEU A 536 9.52 -2.07 20.89
N GLY A 537 9.46 -0.79 21.31
CA GLY A 537 8.41 -0.29 22.17
C GLY A 537 7.02 -0.42 21.55
N GLY A 538 6.89 -0.12 20.25
CA GLY A 538 5.65 -0.25 19.49
C GLY A 538 5.18 -1.69 19.36
N THR A 539 6.07 -2.65 19.09
CA THR A 539 5.72 -4.09 19.01
C THR A 539 5.36 -4.66 20.38
N LEU A 540 5.98 -4.19 21.47
CA LEU A 540 5.57 -4.56 22.83
C LEU A 540 4.22 -3.94 23.20
N LEU A 541 4.01 -2.67 22.87
CA LEU A 541 2.75 -1.97 23.09
C LEU A 541 1.59 -2.60 22.30
N SER A 542 1.90 -3.18 21.13
CA SER A 542 0.96 -3.97 20.33
C SER A 542 0.37 -5.15 21.08
N GLN A 543 1.13 -5.80 21.97
CA GLN A 543 0.62 -6.91 22.79
C GLN A 543 -0.49 -6.46 23.73
N VAL A 544 -0.34 -5.26 24.31
CA VAL A 544 -1.31 -4.69 25.24
C VAL A 544 -2.57 -4.25 24.50
N PHE A 545 -2.41 -3.55 23.38
CA PHE A 545 -3.54 -3.03 22.61
C PHE A 545 -4.18 -4.03 21.65
N PHE A 546 -3.67 -5.27 21.54
CA PHE A 546 -4.19 -6.24 20.58
C PHE A 546 -5.70 -6.52 20.75
N THR A 547 -6.14 -6.82 21.96
CA THR A 547 -7.56 -7.10 22.26
C THR A 547 -8.46 -5.88 22.05
N PRO A 548 -8.16 -4.66 22.58
CA PRO A 548 -9.00 -3.51 22.31
C PRO A 548 -9.03 -3.13 20.83
N ALA A 549 -7.92 -3.29 20.10
CA ALA A 549 -7.89 -3.07 18.66
C ALA A 549 -8.78 -4.07 17.91
N ARG A 550 -8.76 -5.36 18.28
CA ARG A 550 -9.68 -6.37 17.71
C ARG A 550 -11.14 -5.97 17.92
N LEU A 551 -11.52 -5.60 19.14
CA LEU A 551 -12.89 -5.20 19.49
C LEU A 551 -13.33 -3.95 18.71
N LEU A 552 -12.45 -2.96 18.58
CA LEU A 552 -12.71 -1.76 17.79
C LEU A 552 -12.97 -2.12 16.32
N ILE A 553 -12.13 -2.97 15.72
CA ILE A 553 -12.30 -3.41 14.32
C ILE A 553 -13.59 -4.20 14.15
N GLN A 554 -13.95 -5.08 15.10
CA GLN A 554 -15.23 -5.79 15.07
C GLN A 554 -16.42 -4.83 15.08
N HIS A 555 -16.40 -3.83 15.97
CA HIS A 555 -17.46 -2.85 16.06
C HIS A 555 -17.58 -2.01 14.78
N CYS A 556 -16.45 -1.53 14.23
CA CYS A 556 -16.44 -0.83 12.95
C CYS A 556 -16.95 -1.69 11.80
N ALA A 557 -16.60 -2.98 11.76
CA ALA A 557 -17.04 -3.89 10.71
C ALA A 557 -18.55 -4.17 10.77
N VAL A 558 -19.10 -4.34 11.97
CA VAL A 558 -20.56 -4.49 12.17
C VAL A 558 -21.28 -3.19 11.82
N LEU A 559 -20.72 -2.02 12.16
CA LEU A 559 -21.28 -0.73 11.77
C LEU A 559 -21.29 -0.56 10.24
N LEU A 560 -20.21 -0.94 9.56
CA LEU A 560 -20.15 -0.93 8.10
C LEU A 560 -21.17 -1.89 7.49
N ALA A 561 -21.29 -3.11 8.02
CA ALA A 561 -22.24 -4.10 7.54
C ALA A 561 -23.70 -3.70 7.79
N THR A 562 -24.00 -3.02 8.89
CA THR A 562 -25.35 -2.53 9.21
C THR A 562 -25.71 -1.25 8.45
N PHE A 563 -24.74 -0.36 8.19
CA PHE A 563 -24.92 0.74 7.25
C PHE A 563 -25.23 0.21 5.85
N LEU A 564 -24.58 -0.89 5.45
CA LEU A 564 -24.90 -1.68 4.26
C LEU A 564 -26.12 -2.59 4.43
N GLY A 565 -26.80 -2.61 5.58
CA GLY A 565 -27.92 -3.48 5.89
C GLY A 565 -29.26 -2.74 6.00
N LYS A 566 -29.22 -1.40 6.04
CA LYS A 566 -30.38 -0.50 5.99
C LYS A 566 -30.63 0.09 4.61
#